data_AF-A0A1G0GZW6-F1
#
_entry.id   AF-A0A1G0GZW6-F1
#
_cell.length_a   1.000
_cell.length_b   1.000
_cell.length_c   1.000
_cell.angle_alpha   90.00
_cell.angle_beta   90.00
_cell.angle_gamma   90.00
#
_symmetry.space_group_name_H-M   'P 1'
#
loop_
_entity.id
_entity.type
_entity.pdbx_description
1 polymer ?
#
loop_
_entity_poly.entity_id
_entity_poly.type
_entity_poly.pdbx_seq_one_letter_code
_entity_poly.pdbx_strand_id
1 'polypeptide(L)' 'MTLSNGYAPFELTDYVDNPVALIRINAGITQDELATYMSVTQAYINKLEAKNKVTAKVLKNVQAAIEGIKK' A
#
# COMPACT_ATOMS: atom_id res chain seq x y z
N MET A 1 -23.38 -27.90 20.71
CA MET A 1 -21.99 -27.97 20.23
C MET A 1 -21.91 -27.10 19.00
N THR A 2 -21.59 -25.82 19.16
CA THR A 2 -21.49 -24.86 18.04
C THR A 2 -20.20 -25.15 17.30
N LEU A 3 -20.31 -25.61 16.04
CA LEU A 3 -19.21 -25.57 15.10
C LEU A 3 -18.78 -24.10 15.00
N SER A 4 -17.64 -23.74 15.59
CA SER A 4 -16.98 -22.48 15.27
C SER A 4 -16.60 -22.58 13.80
N ASN A 5 -17.42 -22.02 12.91
CA ASN A 5 -17.12 -21.93 11.49
C ASN A 5 -15.77 -21.22 11.35
N GLY A 6 -14.70 -22.00 11.17
CA GLY A 6 -13.31 -21.60 11.30
C GLY A 6 -12.80 -20.74 10.16
N TYR A 7 -13.52 -19.66 9.86
CA TYR A 7 -13.09 -18.65 8.91
C TYR A 7 -12.56 -17.46 9.69
N ALA A 8 -11.25 -17.23 9.59
CA ALA A 8 -10.65 -15.97 9.99
C ALA A 8 -10.96 -14.91 8.92
N PRO A 9 -11.24 -13.64 9.31
CA PRO A 9 -11.31 -12.54 8.38
C PRO A 9 -10.02 -12.41 7.56
N PHE A 10 -10.13 -12.08 6.28
CA PHE A 10 -8.96 -11.76 5.46
C PHE A 10 -8.49 -10.35 5.82
N GLU A 11 -7.30 -10.27 6.42
CA GLU A 11 -6.62 -9.01 6.71
C GLU A 11 -5.39 -8.87 5.81
N LEU A 12 -5.34 -7.82 4.99
CA LEU A 12 -4.23 -7.62 4.05
C LEU A 12 -2.89 -7.46 4.76
N THR A 13 -2.91 -6.97 6.00
CA THR A 13 -1.73 -6.81 6.86
C THR A 13 -1.05 -8.14 7.20
N ASP A 14 -1.73 -9.27 7.06
CA ASP A 14 -1.16 -10.60 7.29
C ASP A 14 -0.26 -11.05 6.12
N TYR A 15 -0.31 -10.35 4.99
CA TYR A 15 0.37 -10.73 3.74
C TYR A 15 1.27 -9.62 3.18
N VAL A 16 1.11 -8.38 3.64
CA VAL A 16 1.81 -7.21 3.09
C VAL A 16 2.51 -6.44 4.21
N ASP A 17 3.81 -6.68 4.34
CA ASP A 17 4.65 -6.02 5.35
C ASP A 17 4.93 -4.55 5.03
N ASN A 18 5.06 -4.23 3.74
CA ASN A 18 5.48 -2.89 3.34
C ASN A 18 4.28 -1.91 3.41
N PRO A 19 4.37 -0.85 4.23
CA PRO A 19 3.27 0.07 4.42
C PRO A 19 2.90 0.86 3.14
N VAL A 20 3.83 1.06 2.20
CA VAL A 20 3.53 1.69 0.91
C VAL A 20 2.71 0.76 0.03
N ALA A 21 3.09 -0.51 -0.05
CA ALA A 21 2.30 -1.51 -0.78
C ALA A 21 0.90 -1.65 -0.18
N LEU A 22 0.79 -1.67 1.16
CA LEU A 22 -0.49 -1.75 1.86
C LEU A 22 -1.41 -0.57 1.52
N ILE A 23 -0.90 0.66 1.62
CA ILE A 23 -1.65 1.88 1.28
C ILE A 23 -2.09 1.86 -0.19
N ARG A 24 -1.20 1.45 -1.10
CA ARG A 24 -1.47 1.39 -2.54
C ARG A 24 -2.58 0.38 -2.86
N ILE A 25 -2.51 -0.83 -2.31
CA ILE A 25 -3.50 -1.89 -2.54
C ILE A 25 -4.85 -1.47 -1.95
N ASN A 26 -4.87 -0.88 -0.75
CA ASN A 26 -6.09 -0.35 -0.15
C ASN A 26 -6.71 0.80 -0.98
N ALA A 27 -5.89 1.56 -1.69
CA ALA A 27 -6.35 2.58 -2.64
C ALA A 27 -6.82 1.99 -3.98
N GLY A 28 -6.60 0.69 -4.23
CA GLY A 28 -7.02 0.02 -5.46
C GLY A 28 -6.21 0.43 -6.70
N ILE A 29 -4.99 0.93 -6.53
CA ILE A 29 -4.15 1.41 -7.64
C ILE A 29 -2.91 0.54 -7.88
N THR A 30 -2.40 0.59 -9.10
CA THR A 30 -1.16 -0.07 -9.54
C THR A 30 0.09 0.71 -9.12
N GLN A 31 1.26 0.07 -9.21
CA GLN A 31 2.53 0.74 -8.96
C GLN A 31 2.80 1.87 -9.98
N ASP A 32 2.39 1.69 -11.24
CA ASP A 32 2.53 2.69 -12.32
C ASP A 32 1.66 3.93 -12.07
N GLU A 33 0.43 3.74 -11.60
CA GLU A 33 -0.46 4.83 -11.22
C GLU A 33 0.10 5.61 -10.03
N LEU A 34 0.53 4.92 -8.97
CA LEU A 34 1.19 5.57 -7.83
C LEU A 34 2.44 6.34 -8.27
N ALA A 35 3.25 5.78 -9.16
CA ALA A 35 4.42 6.44 -9.70
C ALA A 35 4.06 7.73 -10.44
N THR A 36 2.99 7.70 -11.23
CA THR A 36 2.45 8.87 -11.95
C THR A 36 2.02 9.96 -10.97
N TYR A 37 1.25 9.61 -9.93
CA TYR A 37 0.78 10.59 -8.94
C TYR A 37 1.91 11.20 -8.12
N MET A 38 2.97 10.44 -7.88
CA MET A 38 4.15 10.91 -7.17
C MET A 38 5.19 11.58 -8.08
N SER A 39 4.98 11.60 -9.40
CA SER A 39 5.95 12.08 -10.40
C SER A 39 7.33 11.40 -10.26
N VAL A 40 7.33 10.08 -10.08
CA VAL A 40 8.53 9.22 -9.97
C VAL A 40 8.44 8.06 -10.96
N THR A 41 9.46 7.20 -11.01
CA THR A 41 9.42 5.99 -11.84
C THR A 41 8.75 4.83 -11.13
N GLN A 42 8.13 3.91 -11.87
CA GLN A 42 7.62 2.66 -11.29
C GLN A 42 8.74 1.83 -10.65
N ALA A 43 9.95 1.86 -11.21
CA ALA A 43 11.12 1.24 -10.59
C ALA A 43 11.45 1.81 -9.20
N TYR A 44 11.18 3.09 -8.96
CA TYR A 44 11.33 3.69 -7.62
C TYR A 44 10.28 3.12 -6.66
N ILE A 45 9.02 2.99 -7.09
CA ILE A 45 7.95 2.37 -6.29
C ILE A 45 8.28 0.90 -5.97
N ASN A 46 8.72 0.12 -6.96
CA ASN A 46 9.13 -1.26 -6.74
C ASN A 46 10.27 -1.37 -5.71
N LYS A 47 11.31 -0.53 -5.82
CA LYS A 47 12.40 -0.47 -4.83
C LYS A 47 11.91 -0.03 -3.45
N LEU A 48 10.84 0.75 -3.38
CA LEU A 48 10.28 1.23 -2.12
C LEU A 48 9.44 0.13 -1.45
N GLU A 49 8.65 -0.61 -2.21
CA GLU A 49 7.82 -1.73 -1.75
C GLU A 49 8.66 -2.95 -1.35
N ALA A 50 9.84 -3.13 -1.94
CA ALA A 50 10.78 -4.20 -1.58
C ALA A 50 11.54 -3.95 -0.26
N LYS A 51 11.39 -2.78 0.39
CA LYS A 51 12.09 -2.46 1.65
C LYS A 51 11.26 -2.87 2.86
N ASN A 52 11.92 -3.41 3.89
CA ASN A 52 11.27 -3.72 5.17
C ASN A 52 10.96 -2.48 6.02
N LYS A 53 11.63 -1.35 5.75
CA LYS A 53 11.44 -0.10 6.48
C LYS A 53 11.29 1.06 5.51
N VAL A 54 10.26 1.86 5.76
CA VAL A 54 9.97 3.09 5.03
C VAL A 54 9.88 4.24 6.04
N THR A 55 10.39 5.41 5.66
CA THR A 55 10.36 6.57 6.56
C THR A 55 8.96 7.19 6.59
N ALA A 56 8.61 7.82 7.72
CA ALA A 56 7.34 8.53 7.88
C ALA A 56 7.15 9.63 6.81
N LYS A 57 8.24 10.29 6.37
CA LYS A 57 8.21 11.27 5.27
C LYS A 57 7.72 10.65 3.97
N VAL A 58 8.19 9.45 3.63
CA VAL A 58 7.76 8.77 2.41
C VAL A 58 6.29 8.37 2.51
N LEU A 59 5.86 7.83 3.65
CA LEU A 59 4.44 7.49 3.87
C LEU A 59 3.52 8.70 3.72
N LYS A 60 3.90 9.84 4.31
CA LYS A 60 3.14 11.08 4.18
C LYS A 60 3.02 11.52 2.72
N ASN A 61 4.09 11.40 1.94
CA ASN A 61 4.07 11.76 0.53
C ASN A 61 3.19 10.82 -0.30
N VAL A 62 3.25 9.51 -0.05
CA VAL A 62 2.40 8.50 -0.71
C VAL A 62 0.92 8.79 -0.41
N GLN A 63 0.60 9.04 0.85
CA GLN A 63 -0.76 9.33 1.27
C GLN A 63 -1.29 10.63 0.64
N ALA A 64 -0.48 11.69 0.63
CA ALA A 64 -0.85 12.95 -0.01
C ALA A 64 -1.10 12.79 -1.52
N ALA A 65 -0.28 11.98 -2.21
CA ALA A 65 -0.48 11.69 -3.63
C ALA A 65 -1.82 10.99 -3.89
N ILE A 66 -2.19 10.02 -3.04
CA ILE A 66 -3.45 9.27 -3.17
C ILE A 66 -4.67 10.12 -2.79
N GLU A 67 -4.58 10.91 -1.73
CA GLU A 67 -5.67 11.81 -1.32
C GLU A 67 -5.93 12.91 -2.35
N GLY A 68 -4.90 13.33 -3.10
CA GLY A 68 -5.02 14.25 -4.22
C GLY A 68 -5.90 13.71 -5.37
N ILE A 69 -6.06 12.38 -5.49
CA ILE A 69 -6.93 11.74 -6.50
C ILE A 69 -8.41 11.88 -6.13
N LYS A 70 -8.74 11.90 -4.84
CA LYS A 70 -10.13 11.85 -4.33
C LYS A 70 -10.85 13.20 -4.39
N LYS A 71 -10.20 14.26 -4.87
CA LYS A 71 -10.78 15.60 -5.07
C LYS A 71 -11.26 15.75 -6.50
#